data_AF-A0A6V7I8B6-F1
#
_entry.id   AF-A0A6V7I8B6-F1
#
_cell.length_a   1.000
_cell.length_b   1.000
_cell.length_c   1.000
_cell.angle_alpha   90.00
_cell.angle_beta   90.00
_cell.angle_gamma   90.00
#
_symmetry.space_group_name_H-M   'P 1'
#
loop_
_entity.id
_entity.type
_entity.pdbx_description
1 polymer ?
#
loop_
_entity_poly.entity_id
_entity_poly.type
_entity_poly.pdbx_seq_one_letter_code
_entity_poly.pdbx_strand_id
1 'polypeptide(L)' 'MRLVVFRQFYHHFYFQKYDHLYRLDTHPSESPTITLEEATSALKMMMYIRRMERKAAELYLARLINGFLHLYAGQ' A
#
# COMPACT_ATOMS: atom_id res chain seq x y z
N MET A 1 -9.38 7.24 -38.62
CA MET A 1 -9.86 6.62 -37.37
C MET A 1 -8.82 5.64 -36.87
N ARG A 2 -8.02 6.02 -35.86
CA ARG A 2 -6.96 5.18 -35.32
C ARG A 2 -7.53 4.46 -34.10
N LEU A 3 -7.77 3.15 -34.24
CA LEU A 3 -8.20 2.26 -33.15
C LEU A 3 -7.20 2.37 -32.00
N VAL A 4 -7.60 3.03 -30.90
CA VAL A 4 -6.87 3.00 -29.64
C VAL A 4 -7.09 1.61 -29.05
N VAL A 5 -6.12 0.73 -29.27
CA VAL A 5 -6.07 -0.60 -28.64
C VAL A 5 -5.87 -0.36 -27.13
N PHE A 6 -6.94 -0.48 -26.36
CA PHE A 6 -6.89 -0.57 -24.90
C PHE A 6 -6.12 -1.85 -24.54
N ARG A 7 -4.80 -1.72 -24.37
CA ARG A 7 -3.93 -2.80 -23.92
C ARG A 7 -4.29 -3.09 -22.47
N GLN A 8 -5.04 -4.16 -22.26
CA GLN A 8 -5.41 -4.67 -20.94
C GLN A 8 -4.14 -5.17 -20.25
N PHE A 9 -3.50 -4.30 -19.46
CA PHE A 9 -2.36 -4.63 -18.64
C PHE A 9 -2.82 -5.50 -17.46
N TYR A 10 -2.94 -6.81 -17.67
CA TYR A 10 -3.03 -7.78 -16.59
C TYR A 10 -1.61 -8.00 -16.02
N HIS A 11 -1.18 -7.10 -15.13
CA HIS A 11 0.00 -7.39 -14.31
C HIS A 11 -0.42 -8.42 -13.26
N HIS A 12 0.00 -9.67 -13.46
CA HIS A 12 -0.12 -10.71 -12.46
C HIS A 12 0.82 -10.35 -11.29
N PHE A 13 0.27 -9.78 -10.22
CA PHE A 13 1.02 -9.48 -9.00
C PHE A 13 1.13 -10.75 -8.17
N TYR A 14 2.35 -11.20 -7.91
CA TYR A 14 2.60 -12.28 -6.95
C TYR A 14 2.54 -11.71 -5.53
N PHE A 15 1.53 -12.10 -4.76
CA PHE A 15 1.43 -11.76 -3.34
C PHE A 15 2.37 -12.65 -2.52
N GLN A 16 2.89 -12.10 -1.42
CA GLN A 16 3.75 -12.83 -0.49
C GLN A 16 2.94 -13.95 0.15
N LYS A 17 3.47 -15.18 0.13
CA LYS A 17 2.79 -16.35 0.69
C LYS A 17 2.89 -16.34 2.22
N TYR A 18 1.83 -16.81 2.87
CA TYR A 18 1.83 -17.05 4.31
C TYR A 18 2.51 -18.39 4.58
N ASP A 19 3.65 -18.37 5.27
CA ASP A 19 4.45 -19.58 5.53
C ASP A 19 3.93 -20.43 6.70
N HIS A 20 3.12 -19.86 7.59
CA HIS A 20 2.64 -20.55 8.79
C HIS A 20 1.19 -20.22 9.14
N LEU A 21 0.38 -21.26 9.34
CA LEU A 21 -0.98 -21.17 9.88
C LEU A 21 -1.02 -21.73 11.30
N TYR A 22 -1.59 -20.98 12.24
CA TYR A 22 -1.85 -21.47 13.59
C TYR A 22 -3.34 -21.74 13.78
N ARG A 23 -3.70 -23.02 13.99
CA ARG A 23 -5.09 -23.49 14.23
C ARG A 23 -6.09 -23.11 13.11
N LEU A 24 -5.63 -23.09 11.86
CA LEU A 24 -6.46 -22.84 10.69
C LEU A 24 -6.23 -23.97 9.68
N ASP A 25 -7.32 -24.48 9.10
CA ASP A 25 -7.27 -25.58 8.14
C ASP A 25 -6.94 -25.10 6.71
N THR A 26 -7.24 -23.83 6.41
CA THR A 26 -7.14 -23.27 5.06
C THR A 26 -6.45 -21.91 5.03
N HIS A 27 -5.61 -21.69 4.02
CA HIS A 27 -4.96 -20.42 3.76
C HIS A 27 -5.95 -19.39 3.19
N PRO A 28 -5.71 -18.08 3.38
CA PRO A 28 -6.37 -17.05 2.61
C PRO A 28 -6.16 -17.28 1.10
N SER A 29 -7.09 -16.80 0.28
CA SER A 29 -7.02 -16.97 -1.17
C SER A 29 -5.66 -16.53 -1.74
N GLU A 30 -4.99 -17.43 -2.47
CA GLU A 30 -3.66 -17.17 -3.05
C GLU A 30 -3.69 -16.14 -4.20
N SER A 31 -4.87 -15.93 -4.79
CA SER A 31 -5.06 -15.04 -5.94
C SER A 31 -6.19 -14.03 -5.67
N PRO A 32 -5.95 -12.99 -4.86
CA PRO A 32 -6.90 -11.90 -4.71
C PRO A 32 -7.00 -11.11 -6.02
N THR A 33 -8.23 -10.89 -6.48
CA THR A 33 -8.50 -9.98 -7.61
C THR A 33 -8.68 -8.58 -7.05
N ILE A 34 -7.93 -7.61 -7.58
CA ILE A 34 -8.08 -6.19 -7.25
C ILE A 34 -8.53 -5.42 -8.49
N THR A 35 -9.49 -4.51 -8.33
CA THR A 35 -9.88 -3.60 -9.40
C THR A 35 -8.87 -2.46 -9.54
N LEU A 36 -8.80 -1.84 -10.73
CA LEU A 36 -7.91 -0.70 -10.96
C LEU A 36 -8.21 0.48 -10.01
N GLU A 37 -9.49 0.70 -9.69
CA GLU A 37 -9.93 1.76 -8.81
C GLU A 37 -9.44 1.52 -7.37
N GLU A 38 -9.62 0.32 -6.84
CA GLU A 38 -9.12 -0.08 -5.52
C GLU A 38 -7.60 0.06 -5.43
N ALA A 39 -6.87 -0.44 -6.44
CA ALA A 39 -5.42 -0.33 -6.49
C ALA A 39 -4.95 1.14 -6.51
N THR A 40 -5.64 1.98 -7.30
CA THR A 40 -5.33 3.41 -7.38
C THR A 40 -5.62 4.12 -6.06
N SER A 41 -6.74 3.80 -5.43
CA SER A 41 -7.13 4.36 -4.14
C SER A 41 -6.14 3.96 -3.04
N ALA A 42 -5.80 2.68 -2.94
CA ALA A 42 -4.82 2.16 -1.99
C ALA A 42 -3.44 2.81 -2.18
N LEU A 43 -2.96 2.92 -3.43
CA LEU A 43 -1.69 3.57 -3.73
C LEU A 43 -1.69 5.04 -3.31
N LYS A 44 -2.76 5.79 -3.64
CA LYS A 44 -2.90 7.19 -3.23
C LYS A 44 -2.84 7.34 -1.71
N MET A 45 -3.55 6.48 -0.99
CA MET A 45 -3.58 6.51 0.47
C MET A 45 -2.20 6.21 1.07
N MET A 46 -1.51 5.17 0.61
CA MET A 46 -0.14 4.84 1.05
C MET A 46 0.84 5.99 0.78
N MET A 47 0.78 6.60 -0.41
CA MET A 47 1.62 7.77 -0.74
C MET A 47 1.31 8.98 0.13
N TYR A 48 0.04 9.19 0.47
CA TYR A 48 -0.39 10.28 1.33
C TYR A 48 0.18 10.12 2.74
N ILE A 49 0.01 8.94 3.35
CA ILE A 49 0.56 8.62 4.68
C ILE A 49 2.08 8.82 4.67
N ARG A 50 2.79 8.26 3.68
CA ARG A 50 4.25 8.41 3.58
C ARG A 50 4.70 9.87 3.54
N ARG A 51 4.00 10.72 2.80
CA ARG A 51 4.33 12.15 2.70
C ARG A 51 4.03 12.89 4.00
N MET A 52 2.89 12.58 4.61
CA MET A 52 2.45 13.18 5.87
C MET A 52 3.44 12.86 7.00
N GLU A 53 3.85 11.60 7.13
CA GLU A 53 4.82 11.19 8.13
C GLU A 53 6.21 11.79 7.91
N ARG A 54 6.66 11.88 6.66
CA ARG A 54 7.91 12.58 6.33
C ARG A 54 7.83 14.04 6.80
N LYS A 55 6.69 14.71 6.59
CA LYS A 55 6.53 16.08 7.04
C LYS A 55 6.45 16.18 8.57
N ALA A 56 5.80 15.24 9.24
CA ALA A 56 5.79 15.16 10.70
C ALA A 56 7.21 15.03 11.27
N ALA A 57 8.08 14.21 10.65
CA ALA A 57 9.49 14.11 11.03
C ALA A 57 10.23 15.45 10.91
N GLU A 58 10.04 16.18 9.81
CA GLU A 58 10.62 17.52 9.63
C GLU A 58 10.12 18.51 10.70
N LEU A 59 8.83 18.50 11.01
CA LEU A 59 8.24 19.39 12.02
C LEU A 59 8.69 19.06 13.45
N TYR A 60 8.95 17.78 13.73
CA TYR A 60 9.52 17.33 14.99
C TYR A 60 10.95 17.84 15.18
N LEU A 61 11.78 17.73 14.13
CA LEU A 61 13.15 18.29 14.14
C LEU A 61 13.15 19.81 14.31
N ALA A 62 12.17 20.50 13.71
CA ALA A 62 11.97 21.94 13.89
C ALA A 62 11.41 22.34 15.27
N ARG A 63 11.18 21.38 16.19
CA ARG A 63 10.58 21.59 17.51
C ARG A 63 9.16 22.19 17.48
N LEU A 64 8.46 22.00 16.35
CA LEU A 64 7.05 22.38 16.21
C LEU A 64 6.11 21.28 16.71
N ILE A 65 6.56 20.02 16.67
CA ILE A 65 5.92 18.88 17.33
C ILE A 65 6.76 18.52 18.55
N ASN A 66 6.12 18.35 19.70
CA ASN A 66 6.75 18.02 20.98
C ASN A 66 6.19 16.71 21.55
N GLY A 67 6.92 16.08 22.47
CA GLY A 67 6.52 14.81 23.07
C GLY A 67 6.95 13.62 22.20
N PHE A 68 6.06 12.63 22.04
CA PHE A 68 6.37 11.42 21.29
C PHE A 68 5.88 11.49 19.84
N LEU A 69 6.68 10.97 18.91
CA LEU A 69 6.30 10.80 17.50
C LEU A 69 6.73 9.41 17.01
N HIS A 70 5.76 8.54 16.76
CA HIS A 70 5.99 7.21 16.17
C HIS A 70 5.53 7.23 14.73
N LEU A 71 6.44 6.92 13.81
CA LEU A 71 6.19 6.91 12.38
C LEU A 71 6.12 5.47 11.88
N TYR A 72 5.17 5.19 10.99
CA TYR A 72 4.90 3.88 10.42
C TYR A 72 5.42 3.77 8.98
N ALA A 73 6.33 4.67 8.58
CA ALA A 73 6.80 4.76 7.20
C ALA A 73 7.51 3.48 6.77
N GLY A 74 6.84 2.66 5.96
CA GLY A 74 7.39 1.39 5.48
C GLY A 74 6.70 0.16 6.06
N GLN A 75 5.79 0.35 7.01
CA GLN A 75 4.76 -0.60 7.40
C GLN A 75 3.52 -0.38 6.53
#